data_AF-A0A5C5WWJ4-F1
#
_entry.id   AF-A0A5C5WWJ4-F1
#
_cell.length_a   1.000
_cell.length_b   1.000
_cell.length_c   1.000
_cell.angle_alpha   90.00
_cell.angle_beta   90.00
_cell.angle_gamma   90.00
#
_symmetry.space_group_name_H-M   'P 1'
#
loop_
_entity.id
_entity.type
_entity.pdbx_description
1 polymer ?
#
loop_
_entity_poly.entity_id
_entity_poly.type
_entity_poly.pdbx_seq_one_letter_code
_entity_poly.pdbx_strand_id
1 'polypeptide(L)'
;MNKMLIPILFALGTAVFWGCYGPTIGNAAAPVVNGAKLWTPFKPYVFIGIAYLVIAIAGGLVMMSVKGDSFSFSGDHFPTAKWGFLAGCLGAAGALCLTTAMMTSKGNALLVMPIVFGGAVSVTAIVSIIKLHGHVSINPLLWVGMALTVIGVVIVAMNTPHGHAAPAPKVEATVTDSNATTSDPTTAQS
;
A
#
# COMPACT_ATOMS: atom_id res chain seq x y z
N MET A 1 17.89 27.17 -11.86
CA MET A 1 16.97 26.19 -11.21
C MET A 1 17.69 25.57 -10.04
N ASN A 2 17.18 25.68 -8.80
CA ASN A 2 17.86 25.12 -7.63
C ASN A 2 18.06 23.61 -7.80
N LYS A 3 19.29 23.13 -7.66
CA LYS A 3 19.64 21.69 -7.80
C LYS A 3 18.82 20.79 -6.87
N MET A 4 18.33 21.34 -5.76
CA MET A 4 17.47 20.65 -4.78
C MET A 4 15.99 20.59 -5.15
N LEU A 5 15.51 21.43 -6.08
CA LEU A 5 14.09 21.47 -6.42
C LEU A 5 13.64 20.16 -7.08
N ILE A 6 14.46 19.60 -7.97
CA ILE A 6 14.15 18.36 -8.67
C ILE A 6 13.98 17.18 -7.69
N PRO A 7 14.94 16.87 -6.79
CA PRO A 7 14.75 15.84 -5.76
C PRO A 7 13.52 16.05 -4.88
N ILE A 8 13.24 17.30 -4.48
CA ILE A 8 12.08 17.62 -3.64
C ILE A 8 10.78 17.32 -4.40
N LEU A 9 10.68 17.68 -5.68
CA LEU A 9 9.51 17.37 -6.50
C LEU A 9 9.29 15.86 -6.65
N PHE A 10 10.35 15.08 -6.89
CA PHE A 10 10.24 13.61 -6.93
C PHE A 10 9.87 13.00 -5.57
N ALA A 11 10.35 13.57 -4.46
CA ALA A 11 9.97 13.14 -3.12
C ALA A 11 8.50 13.45 -2.82
N LEU A 12 8.00 14.63 -3.21
CA LEU A 12 6.57 14.98 -3.10
C LEU A 12 5.71 14.08 -3.99
N GLY A 13 6.14 13.83 -5.23
CA GLY A 13 5.46 12.88 -6.12
C GLY A 13 5.40 11.48 -5.50
N THR A 14 6.49 11.01 -4.88
CA THR A 14 6.51 9.76 -4.14
C THR A 14 5.46 9.75 -3.02
N ALA A 15 5.36 10.83 -2.24
CA ALA A 15 4.35 10.94 -1.19
C ALA A 15 2.92 10.89 -1.74
N VAL A 16 2.66 11.52 -2.90
CA VAL A 16 1.35 11.47 -3.58
C VAL A 16 1.01 10.06 -4.03
N PHE A 17 1.92 9.39 -4.76
CA PHE A 17 1.68 8.03 -5.26
C PHE A 17 1.44 7.02 -4.14
N TRP A 18 2.24 7.10 -3.07
CA TRP A 18 2.06 6.24 -1.89
C TRP A 18 0.82 6.59 -1.06
N GLY A 19 0.45 7.87 -0.98
CA GLY A 19 -0.79 8.30 -0.35
C GLY A 19 -2.02 7.75 -1.09
N CYS A 20 -2.03 7.83 -2.43
CA CYS A 20 -3.11 7.28 -3.27
C CYS A 20 -3.09 5.74 -3.33
N TYR A 21 -1.95 5.11 -3.09
CA TYR A 21 -1.82 3.65 -3.09
C TYR A 21 -2.74 2.99 -2.04
N GLY A 22 -2.84 3.55 -0.84
CA GLY A 22 -3.63 2.97 0.26
C GLY A 22 -5.12 2.78 -0.06
N PRO A 23 -5.83 3.83 -0.48
CA PRO A 23 -7.21 3.71 -0.96
C PRO A 23 -7.34 2.77 -2.17
N THR A 24 -6.40 2.85 -3.11
CA THR A 24 -6.44 2.05 -4.35
C THR A 24 -6.31 0.55 -4.06
N ILE A 25 -5.40 0.15 -3.17
CA ILE A 25 -5.26 -1.27 -2.77
C ILE A 25 -6.43 -1.73 -1.89
N GLY A 26 -7.05 -0.80 -1.14
CA GLY A 26 -8.30 -1.05 -0.42
C GLY A 26 -9.44 -1.50 -1.36
N ASN A 27 -9.54 -0.92 -2.56
CA ASN A 27 -10.52 -1.34 -3.57
C ASN A 27 -10.27 -2.75 -4.11
N ALA A 28 -9.05 -3.26 -4.00
CA ALA A 28 -8.71 -4.65 -4.38
C ALA A 28 -8.91 -5.65 -3.22
N ALA A 29 -9.44 -5.21 -2.08
CA ALA A 29 -9.77 -6.07 -0.95
C ALA A 29 -10.82 -7.12 -1.35
N ALA A 30 -10.64 -8.34 -0.86
CA ALA A 30 -11.57 -9.42 -1.16
C ALA A 30 -12.91 -9.21 -0.45
N PRO A 31 -14.05 -9.30 -1.16
CA PRO A 31 -15.35 -9.35 -0.51
C PRO A 31 -15.46 -10.64 0.31
N VAL A 32 -16.20 -10.55 1.41
CA VAL A 32 -16.55 -11.71 2.24
C VAL A 32 -17.82 -12.32 1.65
N VAL A 33 -17.72 -13.53 1.12
CA VAL A 33 -18.84 -14.30 0.57
C VAL A 33 -18.92 -15.60 1.37
N ASN A 34 -20.09 -15.91 1.95
CA ASN A 34 -20.30 -17.11 2.77
C ASN A 34 -19.31 -17.27 3.93
N GLY A 35 -18.96 -16.17 4.61
CA GLY A 35 -18.05 -16.18 5.76
C GLY A 35 -16.56 -16.32 5.40
N ALA A 36 -16.20 -16.46 4.12
CA ALA A 36 -14.82 -16.54 3.65
C ALA A 36 -14.47 -15.39 2.70
N LYS A 37 -13.20 -14.96 2.70
CA LYS A 37 -12.69 -14.01 1.70
C LYS A 37 -12.56 -14.70 0.35
N LEU A 38 -13.10 -14.10 -0.70
CA LEU A 38 -13.08 -14.69 -2.05
C LEU A 38 -11.67 -14.83 -2.66
N TRP A 39 -10.71 -13.99 -2.23
CA TRP A 39 -9.30 -14.13 -2.58
C TRP A 39 -8.37 -13.68 -1.46
N THR A 40 -7.12 -14.12 -1.53
CA THR A 40 -6.06 -13.76 -0.58
C THR A 40 -5.35 -12.48 -1.00
N PRO A 41 -4.54 -11.87 -0.12
CA PRO A 41 -3.74 -10.69 -0.45
C PRO A 41 -2.71 -10.91 -1.58
N PHE A 42 -2.41 -12.16 -1.89
CA PHE A 42 -1.48 -12.51 -2.96
C PHE A 42 -2.04 -12.18 -4.36
N LYS A 43 -3.36 -12.20 -4.56
CA LYS A 43 -3.97 -11.92 -5.87
C LYS A 43 -3.68 -10.50 -6.37
N PRO A 44 -3.95 -9.42 -5.58
CA PRO A 44 -3.53 -8.08 -5.99
C PRO A 44 -2.00 -7.89 -5.92
N TYR A 45 -1.29 -8.57 -5.03
CA TYR A 45 0.17 -8.50 -4.95
C TYR A 45 0.87 -8.95 -6.26
N VAL A 46 0.34 -9.96 -6.96
CA VAL A 46 0.84 -10.36 -8.28
C VAL A 46 0.76 -9.22 -9.28
N PHE A 47 -0.37 -8.49 -9.33
CA PHE A 47 -0.53 -7.35 -10.24
C PHE A 47 0.34 -6.15 -9.86
N ILE A 48 0.58 -5.94 -8.56
CA ILE A 48 1.59 -4.96 -8.09
C ILE A 48 2.98 -5.36 -8.62
N GLY A 49 3.34 -6.65 -8.54
CA GLY A 49 4.59 -7.17 -9.07
C GLY A 49 4.73 -6.99 -10.59
N ILE A 50 3.66 -7.23 -11.36
CA ILE A 50 3.64 -6.98 -12.80
C ILE A 50 3.85 -5.49 -13.09
N ALA A 51 3.17 -4.61 -12.36
CA ALA A 51 3.35 -3.17 -12.52
C ALA A 51 4.79 -2.74 -12.22
N TYR A 52 5.42 -3.31 -11.18
CA TYR A 52 6.83 -3.06 -10.86
C TYR A 52 7.76 -3.55 -11.97
N LEU A 53 7.51 -4.74 -12.53
CA LEU A 53 8.30 -5.26 -13.65
C LEU A 53 8.22 -4.33 -14.85
N VAL A 54 7.01 -3.92 -15.25
CA VAL A 54 6.80 -3.04 -16.40
C VAL A 54 7.44 -1.67 -16.16
N ILE A 55 7.12 -1.01 -15.05
CA ILE A 55 7.57 0.36 -14.81
C ILE A 55 9.07 0.41 -14.46
N ALA A 56 9.57 -0.48 -13.61
CA ALA A 56 10.97 -0.44 -13.19
C ALA A 56 11.91 -0.91 -14.30
N ILE A 57 11.56 -1.96 -15.06
CA ILE A 57 12.41 -2.46 -16.13
C ILE A 57 12.22 -1.61 -17.39
N ALA A 58 11.01 -1.52 -17.94
CA ALA A 58 10.81 -0.79 -19.20
C ALA A 58 11.04 0.71 -19.01
N GLY A 59 10.48 1.30 -17.95
CA GLY A 59 10.70 2.72 -17.65
C GLY A 59 12.16 3.04 -17.34
N GLY A 60 12.86 2.17 -16.60
CA GLY A 60 14.29 2.30 -16.32
C GLY A 60 15.13 2.28 -17.60
N LEU A 61 14.93 1.28 -18.46
CA LEU A 61 15.66 1.15 -19.74
C LEU A 61 15.39 2.31 -20.70
N VAL A 62 14.14 2.79 -20.78
CA VAL A 62 13.80 3.97 -21.59
C VAL A 62 14.53 5.20 -21.06
N MET A 63 14.55 5.42 -19.75
CA MET A 63 15.23 6.58 -19.16
C MET A 63 16.76 6.49 -19.28
N MET A 64 17.35 5.29 -19.22
CA MET A 64 18.76 5.07 -19.54
C MET A 64 19.06 5.45 -20.99
N SER A 65 18.20 5.02 -21.93
CA SER A 65 18.32 5.37 -23.35
C SER A 65 18.27 6.88 -23.58
N VAL A 66 17.31 7.57 -22.97
CA VAL A 66 17.12 9.03 -23.11
C VAL A 66 18.27 9.81 -22.48
N LYS A 67 18.84 9.31 -21.39
CA LYS A 67 19.98 9.94 -20.70
C LYS A 67 21.34 9.58 -21.29
N GLY A 68 21.39 8.67 -22.27
CA GLY A 68 22.63 8.21 -22.90
C GLY A 68 23.51 7.34 -21.99
N ASP A 69 22.90 6.60 -21.06
CA ASP A 69 23.62 5.73 -20.13
C ASP A 69 24.03 4.40 -20.77
N SER A 70 25.06 3.76 -20.23
CA SER A 70 25.54 2.46 -20.69
C SER A 70 24.60 1.34 -20.23
N PHE A 71 24.30 0.40 -21.13
CA PHE A 71 23.61 -0.85 -20.78
C PHE A 71 24.55 -1.92 -20.22
N SER A 72 25.81 -1.56 -19.96
CA SER A 72 26.77 -2.46 -19.30
C SER A 72 26.53 -2.47 -17.79
N PHE A 73 26.32 -3.66 -17.23
CA PHE A 73 26.18 -3.89 -15.79
C PHE A 73 27.37 -4.66 -15.19
N SER A 74 28.49 -4.74 -15.92
CA SER A 74 29.74 -5.39 -15.48
C SER A 74 30.82 -4.36 -15.12
N GLY A 75 31.85 -4.80 -14.39
CA GLY A 75 32.96 -3.95 -13.95
C GLY A 75 32.49 -2.88 -12.95
N ASP A 76 32.80 -1.62 -13.24
CA ASP A 76 32.46 -0.47 -12.39
C ASP A 76 30.94 -0.25 -12.23
N HIS A 77 30.13 -0.83 -13.11
CA HIS A 77 28.67 -0.79 -13.04
C HIS A 77 28.07 -1.93 -12.20
N PHE A 78 28.85 -2.94 -11.79
CA PHE A 78 28.33 -4.04 -10.98
C PHE A 78 27.67 -3.62 -9.65
N PRO A 79 28.15 -2.57 -8.94
CA PRO A 79 27.46 -2.07 -7.76
C PRO A 79 26.03 -1.61 -8.03
N THR A 80 25.72 -1.06 -9.22
CA THR A 80 24.37 -0.60 -9.56
C THR A 80 23.40 -1.78 -9.67
N ALA A 81 23.84 -2.87 -10.30
CA ALA A 81 23.08 -4.12 -10.38
C ALA A 81 22.89 -4.75 -8.99
N LYS A 82 23.97 -4.87 -8.19
CA LYS A 82 23.92 -5.49 -6.87
C LYS A 82 23.03 -4.75 -5.89
N TRP A 83 23.25 -3.45 -5.72
CA TRP A 83 22.48 -2.63 -4.77
C TRP A 83 21.08 -2.34 -5.28
N GLY A 84 20.89 -2.17 -6.59
CA GLY A 84 19.58 -2.04 -7.22
C GLY A 84 18.73 -3.29 -7.00
N PHE A 85 19.30 -4.48 -7.20
CA PHE A 85 18.61 -5.74 -6.95
C PHE A 85 18.26 -5.91 -5.47
N LEU A 86 19.20 -5.67 -4.55
CA LEU A 86 18.94 -5.79 -3.11
C LEU A 86 17.87 -4.80 -2.63
N ALA A 87 17.92 -3.56 -3.12
CA ALA A 87 16.87 -2.57 -2.86
C ALA A 87 15.51 -3.01 -3.42
N GLY A 88 15.50 -3.61 -4.61
CA GLY A 88 14.31 -4.21 -5.22
C GLY A 88 13.71 -5.34 -4.36
N CYS A 89 14.54 -6.23 -3.82
CA CYS A 89 14.10 -7.29 -2.91
C CYS A 89 13.47 -6.73 -1.64
N LEU A 90 14.08 -5.72 -1.02
CA LEU A 90 13.53 -5.04 0.16
C LEU A 90 12.20 -4.33 -0.17
N GLY A 91 12.11 -3.70 -1.35
CA GLY A 91 10.88 -3.07 -1.82
C GLY A 91 9.75 -4.07 -2.08
N ALA A 92 10.03 -5.21 -2.71
CA ALA A 92 9.05 -6.27 -2.95
C ALA A 92 8.56 -6.90 -1.64
N ALA A 93 9.48 -7.23 -0.73
CA ALA A 93 9.12 -7.73 0.60
C ALA A 93 8.29 -6.71 1.39
N GLY A 94 8.65 -5.43 1.34
CA GLY A 94 7.86 -4.35 1.94
C GLY A 94 6.46 -4.23 1.36
N ALA A 95 6.32 -4.31 0.03
CA ALA A 95 5.03 -4.29 -0.66
C ALA A 95 4.15 -5.49 -0.28
N LEU A 96 4.75 -6.67 -0.08
CA LEU A 96 4.04 -7.86 0.41
C LEU A 96 3.50 -7.63 1.83
N CYS A 97 4.35 -7.15 2.74
CA CYS A 97 3.97 -6.84 4.12
C CYS A 97 2.86 -5.80 4.18
N LEU A 98 2.99 -4.71 3.40
CA LEU A 98 1.98 -3.65 3.32
C LEU A 98 0.66 -4.18 2.77
N THR A 99 0.68 -4.90 1.65
CA THR A 99 -0.54 -5.45 1.04
C THR A 99 -1.26 -6.40 2.00
N THR A 100 -0.50 -7.25 2.70
CA THR A 100 -1.03 -8.17 3.70
C THR A 100 -1.62 -7.41 4.90
N ALA A 101 -0.93 -6.39 5.41
CA ALA A 101 -1.40 -5.57 6.52
C ALA A 101 -2.72 -4.84 6.17
N MET A 102 -2.77 -4.21 4.99
CA MET A 102 -3.95 -3.49 4.49
C MET A 102 -5.18 -4.40 4.32
N MET A 103 -4.97 -5.61 3.81
CA MET A 103 -6.06 -6.55 3.54
C MET A 103 -6.48 -7.35 4.79
N THR A 104 -5.62 -7.42 5.81
CA THR A 104 -5.93 -7.99 7.13
C THR A 104 -6.64 -6.98 8.03
N SER A 105 -6.29 -5.69 7.92
CA SER A 105 -6.92 -4.59 8.67
C SER A 105 -8.29 -4.15 8.11
N LYS A 106 -8.94 -4.96 7.27
CA LYS A 106 -10.20 -4.64 6.57
C LYS A 106 -10.15 -3.34 5.77
N GLY A 107 -8.99 -2.98 5.21
CA GLY A 107 -8.83 -1.76 4.42
C GLY A 107 -8.67 -0.49 5.25
N ASN A 108 -8.30 -0.59 6.54
CA ASN A 108 -7.93 0.57 7.35
C ASN A 108 -6.56 1.12 6.92
N ALA A 109 -6.52 1.71 5.72
CA ALA A 109 -5.38 2.41 5.15
C ALA A 109 -4.87 3.52 6.05
N LEU A 110 -5.81 4.13 6.78
CA LEU A 110 -5.61 5.30 7.61
C LEU A 110 -4.76 4.98 8.86
N LEU A 111 -4.82 3.74 9.36
CA LEU A 111 -3.94 3.26 10.42
C LEU A 111 -2.61 2.72 9.88
N VAL A 112 -2.65 1.94 8.81
CA VAL A 112 -1.45 1.23 8.32
C VAL A 112 -0.44 2.17 7.69
N MET A 113 -0.88 3.20 6.94
CA MET A 113 0.04 4.09 6.22
C MET A 113 0.94 4.92 7.15
N PRO A 114 0.42 5.59 8.20
CA PRO A 114 1.27 6.31 9.14
C PRO A 114 2.31 5.41 9.81
N ILE A 115 1.93 4.19 10.21
CA ILE A 115 2.84 3.24 10.86
C ILE A 115 3.98 2.85 9.92
N VAL A 116 3.67 2.52 8.67
CA VAL A 116 4.68 2.08 7.70
C VAL A 116 5.62 3.23 7.34
N PHE A 117 5.10 4.41 6.99
CA PHE A 117 5.95 5.52 6.57
C PHE A 117 6.72 6.17 7.72
N GLY A 118 6.10 6.37 8.89
CA GLY A 118 6.82 6.89 10.05
C GLY A 118 7.81 5.88 10.64
N GLY A 119 7.49 4.59 10.58
CA GLY A 119 8.41 3.50 10.91
C GLY A 119 9.62 3.48 9.97
N ALA A 120 9.40 3.63 8.66
CA ALA A 120 10.48 3.65 7.67
C ALA A 120 11.48 4.80 7.89
N VAL A 121 10.99 6.00 8.23
CA VAL A 121 11.85 7.15 8.58
C VAL A 121 12.70 6.83 9.81
N SER A 122 12.09 6.27 10.85
CA SER A 122 12.78 5.89 12.09
C SER A 122 13.85 4.81 11.85
N VAL A 123 13.52 3.76 11.08
CA VAL A 123 14.46 2.69 10.71
C VAL A 123 15.63 3.25 9.92
N THR A 124 15.38 4.17 8.97
CA THR A 124 16.44 4.81 8.18
C THR A 124 17.39 5.61 9.07
N ALA A 125 16.87 6.35 10.05
CA ALA A 125 17.68 7.08 11.02
C ALA A 125 18.55 6.15 11.87
N ILE A 126 17.98 5.05 12.38
CA ILE A 126 18.71 4.03 13.16
C ILE A 126 19.81 3.38 12.32
N VAL A 127 19.50 2.94 11.10
CA VAL A 127 20.48 2.34 10.18
C VAL A 127 21.60 3.34 9.88
N SER A 128 21.28 4.63 9.75
CA SER A 128 22.29 5.67 9.54
C SER A 128 23.19 5.84 10.76
N ILE A 129 22.64 5.87 11.97
CA ILE A 129 23.42 5.92 13.22
C ILE A 129 24.36 4.72 13.32
N ILE A 130 23.86 3.51 13.04
CA ILE A 130 24.66 2.29 13.04
C ILE A 130 25.73 2.34 11.93
N LYS A 131 25.43 2.80 10.72
CA LYS A 131 26.47 2.87 9.68
C LYS A 131 27.58 3.87 9.99
N LEU A 132 27.29 4.92 10.76
CA LEU A 132 28.23 6.00 11.06
C LEU A 132 29.13 5.72 12.28
N HIS A 133 28.87 4.66 13.08
CA HIS A 133 29.69 4.14 14.20
C HIS A 133 30.68 5.16 14.83
N GLY A 134 30.17 6.24 15.42
CA GLY A 134 31.00 7.18 16.22
C GLY A 134 31.84 8.19 15.44
N HIS A 135 31.80 8.21 14.10
CA HIS A 135 32.53 9.18 13.28
C HIS A 135 31.82 10.55 13.15
N VAL A 136 30.64 10.72 13.77
CA VAL A 136 29.83 11.93 13.64
C VAL A 136 29.08 12.22 14.94
N SER A 137 29.05 13.49 15.37
CA SER A 137 28.27 13.95 16.52
C SER A 137 26.77 13.85 16.20
N ILE A 138 26.07 12.94 16.87
CA ILE A 138 24.62 12.81 16.72
C ILE A 138 23.96 14.01 17.40
N ASN A 139 23.30 14.87 16.61
CA ASN A 139 22.55 15.97 17.17
C ASN A 139 21.35 15.43 17.98
N PRO A 140 21.19 15.79 19.27
CA PRO A 140 20.06 15.36 20.09
C PRO A 140 18.68 15.63 19.45
N LEU A 141 18.57 16.64 18.58
CA LEU A 141 17.35 16.94 17.83
C LEU A 141 16.89 15.77 16.93
N LEU A 142 17.79 14.88 16.50
CA LEU A 142 17.42 13.69 15.74
C LEU A 142 16.53 12.75 16.57
N TRP A 143 16.88 12.53 17.84
CA TRP A 143 16.08 11.71 18.75
C TRP A 143 14.72 12.35 19.04
N VAL A 144 14.69 13.67 19.20
CA VAL A 144 13.45 14.43 19.33
C VAL A 144 12.58 14.30 18.08
N GLY A 145 13.17 14.41 16.89
CA GLY A 145 12.46 14.24 15.62
C GLY A 145 11.87 12.84 15.45
N MET A 146 12.60 11.79 15.85
CA MET A 146 12.08 10.42 15.87
C MET A 146 10.93 10.26 16.86
N ALA A 147 11.07 10.78 18.09
CA ALA A 147 10.00 10.75 19.08
C ALA A 147 8.75 11.48 18.58
N LEU A 148 8.92 12.66 17.97
CA LEU A 148 7.82 13.43 17.40
C LEU A 148 7.17 12.71 16.22
N THR A 149 7.95 12.00 15.41
CA THR A 149 7.42 11.17 14.31
C THR A 149 6.53 10.06 14.87
N VAL A 150 6.97 9.35 15.92
CA VAL A 150 6.17 8.31 16.59
C VAL A 150 4.89 8.91 17.16
N ILE A 151 4.98 10.03 17.87
CA ILE A 151 3.82 10.73 18.42
C ILE A 151 2.85 11.14 17.31
N GLY A 152 3.36 11.74 16.23
CA GLY A 152 2.56 12.16 15.07
C GLY A 152 1.85 10.97 14.41
N VAL A 153 2.56 9.85 14.23
CA VAL A 153 1.98 8.59 13.71
C VAL A 153 0.86 8.09 14.60
N VAL A 154 1.06 8.06 15.92
CA VAL A 154 0.05 7.60 16.89
C VAL A 154 -1.16 8.53 16.89
N ILE A 155 -0.96 9.86 16.91
CA ILE A 155 -2.05 10.84 16.86
C ILE A 155 -2.85 10.68 15.57
N VAL A 156 -2.19 10.57 14.41
CA VAL A 156 -2.87 10.34 13.14
C VAL A 156 -3.63 9.01 13.17
N ALA A 157 -3.00 7.92 13.60
CA ALA A 157 -3.65 6.62 13.66
C ALA A 157 -4.88 6.60 14.60
N MET A 158 -4.83 7.33 15.72
CA MET A 158 -5.93 7.41 16.69
C MET A 158 -7.06 8.35 16.25
N ASN A 159 -6.73 9.46 15.59
CA ASN A 159 -7.69 10.52 15.26
C ASN A 159 -8.20 10.46 13.82
N THR A 160 -7.62 9.63 12.96
CA THR A 160 -8.13 9.54 11.59
C THR A 160 -9.50 8.84 11.60
N PRO A 161 -10.56 9.47 11.04
CA PRO A 161 -11.90 8.90 11.05
C PRO A 161 -11.91 7.54 10.36
N HIS A 162 -12.28 6.50 11.11
CA HIS A 162 -12.53 5.19 10.56
C HIS A 162 -13.80 5.29 9.72
N GLY A 163 -13.66 5.49 8.42
CA GLY A 163 -14.79 5.48 7.49
C GLY A 163 -15.57 4.20 7.71
N HIS A 164 -16.81 4.34 8.21
CA HIS A 164 -17.77 3.25 8.20
C HIS A 164 -17.77 2.69 6.79
N ALA A 165 -17.50 1.38 6.65
CA ALA A 165 -17.79 0.69 5.41
C ALA A 165 -19.18 1.14 4.98
N ALA A 166 -19.31 1.67 3.76
CA ALA A 166 -20.60 2.05 3.22
C ALA A 166 -21.58 0.89 3.51
N PRO A 167 -22.75 1.15 4.11
CA PRO A 167 -23.73 0.11 4.33
C PRO A 167 -23.89 -0.64 3.02
N ALA A 168 -23.66 -1.95 3.05
CA ALA A 168 -23.98 -2.80 1.91
C ALA A 168 -25.39 -2.41 1.46
N PRO A 169 -25.64 -2.19 0.15
CA PRO A 169 -27.00 -1.96 -0.32
C PRO A 169 -27.86 -3.07 0.26
N LYS A 170 -28.82 -2.69 1.10
CA LYS A 170 -29.84 -3.59 1.61
C LYS A 170 -30.50 -4.11 0.34
N VAL A 171 -30.18 -5.34 -0.04
CA VAL A 171 -30.96 -6.05 -1.06
C VAL A 171 -32.34 -6.14 -0.43
N GLU A 172 -33.18 -5.21 -0.87
CA GLU A 172 -34.58 -5.13 -0.53
C GLU A 172 -35.17 -6.43 -1.05
N ALA A 173 -35.29 -7.40 -0.14
CA ALA A 173 -36.07 -8.59 -0.36
C ALA A 173 -37.45 -8.08 -0.76
N THR A 174 -37.71 -8.08 -2.06
CA THR A 174 -39.04 -7.84 -2.60
C THR A 174 -39.86 -9.05 -2.19
N VAL A 175 -40.47 -8.94 -1.01
CA VAL A 175 -41.60 -9.76 -0.58
C VAL A 175 -42.67 -9.51 -1.63
N THR A 176 -42.71 -10.36 -2.65
CA THR A 176 -43.89 -10.48 -3.50
C THR A 176 -44.69 -11.60 -2.87
N ASP A 177 -45.49 -11.25 -1.87
CA ASP A 177 -46.57 -12.11 -1.47
C ASP A 177 -47.79 -11.27 -1.10
N SER A 178 -48.84 -11.43 -1.92
CA SER A 178 -50.27 -11.22 -1.66
C SER A 178 -50.95 -10.66 -2.92
N ASN A 179 -51.79 -11.44 -3.61
CA ASN A 179 -53.12 -11.71 -3.09
C ASN A 179 -53.95 -12.68 -3.94
N ALA A 180 -54.89 -13.34 -3.25
CA ALA A 180 -56.17 -13.92 -3.73
C ALA A 180 -56.10 -15.30 -4.45
N THR A 181 -56.77 -16.38 -4.03
CA THR A 181 -57.86 -16.58 -3.06
C THR A 181 -57.96 -18.06 -2.72
N THR A 182 -58.04 -18.40 -1.43
CA THR A 182 -58.60 -19.66 -0.94
C THR A 182 -60.12 -19.51 -0.82
N SER A 183 -60.86 -20.34 -1.55
CA SER A 183 -62.24 -20.71 -1.21
C SER A 183 -62.38 -22.20 -1.46
N ASP A 184 -62.43 -22.97 -0.39
CA ASP A 184 -62.67 -24.41 -0.33
C ASP A 184 -64.21 -24.68 -0.33
N PRO A 185 -64.69 -25.92 -0.14
CA PRO A 185 -64.92 -27.03 -1.08
C PRO A 185 -66.43 -27.26 -1.39
N THR A 186 -66.83 -27.93 -2.49
CA THR A 186 -68.17 -28.57 -2.66
C THR A 186 -68.23 -29.54 -3.88
N THR A 187 -68.31 -30.85 -3.60
CA THR A 187 -69.29 -31.84 -4.12
C THR A 187 -69.36 -32.26 -5.61
N ALA A 188 -68.97 -33.52 -5.85
CA ALA A 188 -69.68 -34.62 -6.57
C ALA A 188 -70.03 -34.60 -8.08
N GLN A 189 -69.82 -35.78 -8.69
CA GLN A 189 -70.46 -36.38 -9.88
C GLN A 189 -70.15 -35.67 -11.23
N SER A 190 -69.88 -36.33 -12.35
CA SER A 190 -70.22 -37.67 -12.88
C SER A 190 -69.22 -38.08 -13.96
#